data_AF-A0A848CZR1-F1
#
_entry.id   AF-A0A848CZR1-F1
#
_cell.length_a   1.000
_cell.length_b   1.000
_cell.length_c   1.000
_cell.angle_alpha   90.00
_cell.angle_beta   90.00
_cell.angle_gamma   90.00
#
_symmetry.space_group_name_H-M   'P 1'
#
loop_
_entity.id
_entity.type
_entity.pdbx_description
1 polymer ?
#
loop_
_entity_poly.entity_id
_entity_poly.type
_entity_poly.pdbx_seq_one_letter_code
_entity_poly.pdbx_strand_id
1 'polypeptide(L)'
;MEYGISLYEQVNRIREKILLAREKDSSFDVFGSTKHKYEWNAPISIGEVQEFENRNNITLPEAFKLFITEVGNGGAGPYYGIYKVSVGSHGGYLSKPCKLHPALSNEEWGQLISFKDDDNLTDEQYDSHYEALFQGMLRIGTQGCTYDMMLVVSGEYRGRVVYIDGDLQKPFFTYEDNFLDWYERWLDEIIQGYEIDWFGMSMGGDDTELMSKFHTSNDEEYKVNAIWGMNKLPRLLPETIHFLEEQCHNGSHVIKSVSLQLLTKNCYTKAKSFLHQWLESSSEDDILIALKYIYWYVEEDIQDFVKPIKTVLSTTKNPENFRFITYILEKSNAEDASLYAPFFTHPNKEIRTCVIHAVGKSKEKEKYVQDLIHCLQDDEVSVKCMAIQALRDVTNPILLPCYEKILDEYKTNEHYVLSNVMHRLEEFGAQAKPILEKAKQHPDKEIKGSAYRMLKEIE
;
A
#
# COMPACT_ATOMS: atom_id res chain seq x y z
N MET A 1 15.95 -32.55 25.15
CA MET A 1 14.81 -32.72 26.09
C MET A 1 14.28 -31.36 26.57
N GLU A 2 15.12 -30.42 27.01
CA GLU A 2 14.69 -29.06 27.39
C GLU A 2 13.98 -28.29 26.25
N TYR A 3 14.48 -28.36 25.00
CA TYR A 3 13.85 -27.68 23.86
C TYR A 3 12.43 -28.19 23.53
N GLY A 4 12.18 -29.50 23.71
CA GLY A 4 10.85 -30.09 23.46
C GLY A 4 9.82 -29.78 24.56
N ILE A 5 10.28 -29.57 25.80
CA ILE A 5 9.41 -29.16 26.91
C ILE A 5 8.92 -27.73 26.68
N SER A 6 9.80 -26.83 26.21
CA SER A 6 9.45 -25.44 25.89
C SER A 6 8.36 -25.30 24.81
N LEU A 7 8.45 -26.09 23.72
CA LEU A 7 7.45 -26.03 22.63
C LEU A 7 6.08 -26.57 23.06
N TYR A 8 6.04 -27.59 23.92
CA TYR A 8 4.77 -28.13 24.42
C TYR A 8 4.06 -27.13 25.36
N GLU A 9 4.82 -26.44 26.21
CA GLU A 9 4.30 -25.35 27.03
C GLU A 9 3.75 -24.20 26.15
N GLN A 10 4.46 -23.84 25.08
CA GLN A 10 4.01 -22.85 24.11
C GLN A 10 2.69 -23.24 23.43
N VAL A 11 2.56 -24.50 23.02
CA VAL A 11 1.30 -25.03 22.46
C VAL A 11 0.15 -24.90 23.46
N ASN A 12 0.38 -25.15 24.74
CA ASN A 12 -0.65 -24.96 25.76
C ASN A 12 -1.04 -23.49 25.92
N ARG A 13 -0.06 -22.57 25.91
CA ARG A 13 -0.36 -21.13 25.90
C ARG A 13 -1.18 -20.73 24.67
N ILE A 14 -0.88 -21.26 23.48
CA ILE A 14 -1.66 -21.00 22.27
C ILE A 14 -3.12 -21.47 22.42
N ARG A 15 -3.34 -22.65 23.01
CA ARG A 15 -4.69 -23.18 23.32
C ARG A 15 -5.48 -22.27 24.26
N GLU A 16 -4.81 -21.62 25.20
CA GLU A 16 -5.45 -20.65 26.11
C GLU A 16 -5.70 -19.31 25.40
N LYS A 17 -4.68 -18.80 24.71
CA LYS A 17 -4.70 -17.50 24.02
C LYS A 17 -5.71 -17.43 22.90
N ILE A 18 -6.00 -18.51 22.16
CA ILE A 18 -7.04 -18.49 21.12
C ILE A 18 -8.42 -18.14 21.69
N LEU A 19 -8.71 -18.56 22.93
CA LEU A 19 -9.99 -18.29 23.59
C LEU A 19 -10.06 -16.82 23.99
N LEU A 20 -8.97 -16.28 24.53
CA LEU A 20 -8.84 -14.86 24.87
C LEU A 20 -8.93 -13.96 23.63
N ALA A 21 -8.26 -14.36 22.54
CA ALA A 21 -8.33 -13.65 21.26
C ALA A 21 -9.75 -13.64 20.70
N ARG A 22 -10.47 -14.77 20.76
CA ARG A 22 -11.88 -14.87 20.35
C ARG A 22 -12.80 -14.00 21.20
N GLU A 23 -12.56 -13.92 22.51
CA GLU A 23 -13.33 -13.06 23.41
C GLU A 23 -13.08 -11.58 23.10
N LYS A 24 -11.81 -11.22 22.88
CA LYS A 24 -11.40 -9.87 22.52
C LYS A 24 -11.97 -9.43 21.16
N ASP A 25 -11.97 -10.32 20.18
CA ASP A 25 -12.55 -10.12 18.84
C ASP A 25 -13.96 -10.75 18.71
N SER A 26 -14.83 -10.48 19.67
CA SER A 26 -16.19 -11.07 19.70
C SER A 26 -17.07 -10.69 18.50
N SER A 27 -16.74 -9.59 17.80
CA SER A 27 -17.42 -9.12 16.58
C SER A 27 -16.82 -9.68 15.29
N PHE A 28 -15.68 -10.37 15.36
CA PHE A 28 -14.90 -10.82 14.20
C PHE A 28 -14.43 -9.67 13.30
N ASP A 29 -13.92 -8.59 13.90
CA ASP A 29 -13.40 -7.41 13.22
C ASP A 29 -11.96 -7.62 12.74
N VAL A 30 -11.19 -8.53 13.36
CA VAL A 30 -9.84 -8.89 12.89
C VAL A 30 -9.92 -9.47 11.48
N PHE A 31 -9.05 -9.00 10.58
CA PHE A 31 -9.06 -9.43 9.20
C PHE A 31 -8.99 -10.97 9.06
N GLY A 32 -9.99 -11.52 8.39
CA GLY A 32 -10.15 -12.97 8.13
C GLY A 32 -10.80 -13.78 9.26
N SER A 33 -11.00 -13.20 10.45
CA SER A 33 -11.62 -13.90 11.59
C SER A 33 -13.08 -14.29 11.35
N THR A 34 -13.80 -13.56 10.49
CA THR A 34 -15.15 -13.95 10.03
C THR A 34 -15.19 -15.32 9.33
N LYS A 35 -14.08 -15.75 8.70
CA LYS A 35 -13.99 -17.05 8.02
C LYS A 35 -13.64 -18.17 8.98
N HIS A 36 -12.53 -18.04 9.71
CA HIS A 36 -12.02 -19.13 10.55
C HIS A 36 -12.63 -19.14 11.97
N LYS A 37 -13.22 -18.03 12.43
CA LYS A 37 -13.94 -17.89 13.72
C LYS A 37 -13.17 -18.34 14.95
N TYR A 38 -11.84 -18.23 14.90
CA TYR A 38 -10.92 -18.77 15.91
C TYR A 38 -11.09 -20.28 16.17
N GLU A 39 -11.55 -21.03 15.16
CA GLU A 39 -11.73 -22.48 15.23
C GLU A 39 -10.64 -23.19 14.41
N TRP A 40 -10.01 -24.19 15.03
CA TRP A 40 -9.06 -25.06 14.35
C TRP A 40 -9.75 -26.25 13.71
N ASN A 41 -9.12 -26.79 12.67
CA ASN A 41 -9.44 -28.12 12.19
C ASN A 41 -8.96 -29.18 13.18
N ALA A 42 -9.48 -30.41 13.04
CA ALA A 42 -8.97 -31.55 13.79
C ALA A 42 -7.45 -31.74 13.54
N PRO A 43 -6.65 -32.07 14.57
CA PRO A 43 -5.25 -32.40 14.39
C PRO A 43 -5.04 -33.61 13.47
N ILE A 44 -3.90 -33.63 12.79
CA ILE A 44 -3.48 -34.75 11.93
C ILE A 44 -2.69 -35.77 12.75
N SER A 45 -2.80 -37.06 12.42
CA SER A 45 -2.05 -38.09 13.13
C SER A 45 -0.55 -38.04 12.79
N ILE A 46 0.29 -38.50 13.73
CA ILE A 46 1.74 -38.63 13.50
C ILE A 46 2.05 -39.53 12.29
N GLY A 47 1.24 -40.58 12.06
CA GLY A 47 1.40 -41.47 10.92
C GLY A 47 1.19 -40.77 9.58
N GLU A 48 0.15 -39.94 9.47
CA GLU A 48 -0.09 -39.13 8.26
C GLU A 48 1.00 -38.07 8.05
N VAL A 49 1.53 -37.48 9.13
CA VAL A 49 2.68 -36.57 9.04
C VAL A 49 3.91 -37.28 8.50
N GLN A 50 4.23 -38.46 9.03
CA GLN A 50 5.35 -39.28 8.55
C GLN A 50 5.15 -39.66 7.08
N GLU A 51 3.92 -39.96 6.68
CA GLU A 51 3.60 -40.27 5.28
C GLU A 51 3.83 -39.05 4.37
N PHE A 52 3.41 -37.86 4.79
CA PHE A 52 3.68 -36.60 4.09
C PHE A 52 5.19 -36.32 3.99
N GLU A 53 5.92 -36.44 5.10
CA GLU A 53 7.38 -36.27 5.18
C GLU A 53 8.11 -37.23 4.22
N ASN A 54 7.74 -38.52 4.24
CA ASN A 54 8.32 -39.54 3.37
C ASN A 54 8.02 -39.29 1.88
N ARG A 55 6.77 -38.95 1.53
CA ARG A 55 6.38 -38.69 0.14
C ARG A 55 7.09 -37.47 -0.46
N ASN A 56 7.43 -36.49 0.38
CA ASN A 56 8.07 -35.24 -0.05
C ASN A 56 9.58 -35.19 0.24
N ASN A 57 10.15 -36.24 0.81
CA ASN A 57 11.56 -36.34 1.22
C ASN A 57 12.03 -35.15 2.06
N ILE A 58 11.24 -34.80 3.08
CA ILE A 58 11.53 -33.72 4.02
C ILE A 58 11.24 -34.16 5.45
N THR A 59 11.68 -33.38 6.41
CA THR A 59 11.16 -33.41 7.78
C THR A 59 10.51 -32.06 8.03
N LEU A 60 9.30 -32.02 8.58
CA LEU A 60 8.61 -30.76 8.90
C LEU A 60 9.26 -30.09 10.11
N PRO A 61 9.34 -28.75 10.14
CA PRO A 61 9.85 -28.01 11.30
C PRO A 61 9.11 -28.41 12.58
N GLU A 62 9.85 -28.66 13.67
CA GLU A 62 9.30 -29.26 14.89
C GLU A 62 8.13 -28.45 15.46
N ALA A 63 8.26 -27.12 15.48
CA ALA A 63 7.22 -26.20 15.92
C ALA A 63 5.92 -26.35 15.10
N PHE A 64 6.02 -26.45 13.77
CA PHE A 64 4.86 -26.62 12.89
C PHE A 64 4.28 -28.05 12.98
N LYS A 65 5.15 -29.06 13.05
CA LYS A 65 4.76 -30.45 13.25
C LYS A 65 3.95 -30.62 14.52
N LEU A 66 4.42 -30.05 15.63
CA LEU A 66 3.73 -30.06 16.91
C LEU A 66 2.38 -29.33 16.82
N PHE A 67 2.33 -28.17 16.16
CA PHE A 67 1.07 -27.45 15.94
C PHE A 67 0.02 -28.31 15.23
N ILE A 68 0.36 -28.93 14.09
CA ILE A 68 -0.63 -29.67 13.30
C ILE A 68 -1.09 -30.97 13.98
N THR A 69 -0.28 -31.55 14.88
CA THR A 69 -0.61 -32.79 15.59
C THR A 69 -1.28 -32.57 16.94
N GLU A 70 -1.04 -31.43 17.59
CA GLU A 70 -1.55 -31.13 18.93
C GLU A 70 -2.63 -30.04 18.92
N VAL A 71 -2.54 -29.04 18.06
CA VAL A 71 -3.45 -27.89 18.03
C VAL A 71 -4.52 -28.10 16.95
N GLY A 72 -4.11 -28.22 15.69
CA GLY A 72 -5.03 -28.44 14.58
C GLY A 72 -4.36 -28.42 13.22
N ASN A 73 -4.84 -29.27 12.30
CA ASN A 73 -4.34 -29.32 10.93
C ASN A 73 -4.95 -28.20 10.07
N GLY A 74 -4.49 -26.97 10.33
CA GLY A 74 -5.03 -25.76 9.74
C GLY A 74 -6.27 -25.21 10.48
N GLY A 75 -6.94 -24.23 9.88
CA GLY A 75 -8.06 -23.50 10.49
C GLY A 75 -7.59 -22.12 10.96
N ALA A 76 -7.96 -21.73 12.18
CA ALA A 76 -7.62 -20.42 12.72
C ALA A 76 -6.14 -20.07 12.63
N GLY A 77 -5.86 -18.84 12.21
CA GLY A 77 -4.53 -18.26 12.08
C GLY A 77 -4.63 -16.87 11.44
N PRO A 78 -3.50 -16.17 11.28
CA PRO A 78 -3.46 -14.87 10.62
C PRO A 78 -4.18 -14.87 9.26
N TYR A 79 -4.75 -13.73 8.90
CA TYR A 79 -5.44 -13.52 7.64
C TYR A 79 -6.54 -14.58 7.41
N TYR A 80 -6.50 -15.29 6.28
CA TYR A 80 -7.49 -16.33 5.96
C TYR A 80 -7.27 -17.66 6.68
N GLY A 81 -6.36 -17.72 7.64
CA GLY A 81 -6.05 -18.90 8.43
C GLY A 81 -4.97 -19.80 7.81
N ILE A 82 -4.73 -20.91 8.49
CA ILE A 82 -3.72 -21.89 8.11
C ILE A 82 -4.34 -22.99 7.26
N TYR A 83 -3.69 -23.31 6.14
CA TYR A 83 -4.09 -24.37 5.24
C TYR A 83 -3.85 -25.75 5.84
N LYS A 84 -4.73 -26.67 5.47
CA LYS A 84 -4.62 -28.07 5.86
C LYS A 84 -3.43 -28.71 5.14
N VAL A 85 -2.53 -29.34 5.90
CA VAL A 85 -1.54 -30.25 5.35
C VAL A 85 -2.26 -31.52 4.89
N SER A 86 -2.13 -31.83 3.60
CA SER A 86 -2.65 -33.06 3.00
C SER A 86 -1.48 -33.89 2.49
N VAL A 87 -1.68 -35.20 2.38
CA VAL A 87 -0.60 -36.16 2.06
C VAL A 87 -0.13 -36.07 0.58
N GLY A 88 -0.39 -34.98 -0.13
CA GLY A 88 0.01 -34.79 -1.53
C GLY A 88 1.52 -34.81 -1.76
N SER A 89 1.92 -35.19 -2.97
CA SER A 89 3.29 -35.02 -3.46
C SER A 89 3.46 -33.61 -4.03
N HIS A 90 4.60 -32.98 -3.76
CA HIS A 90 4.96 -31.65 -4.22
C HIS A 90 6.12 -31.71 -5.24
N GLY A 91 6.22 -32.79 -6.01
CA GLY A 91 7.17 -32.90 -7.13
C GLY A 91 8.65 -32.74 -6.76
N GLY A 92 9.03 -33.02 -5.50
CA GLY A 92 10.41 -32.87 -5.00
C GLY A 92 10.83 -31.43 -4.69
N TYR A 93 10.01 -30.43 -5.02
CA TYR A 93 10.27 -29.01 -4.76
C TYR A 93 10.57 -28.71 -3.29
N LEU A 94 9.84 -29.34 -2.36
CA LEU A 94 10.01 -29.11 -0.92
C LEU A 94 11.35 -29.63 -0.38
N SER A 95 11.94 -30.64 -1.00
CA SER A 95 13.21 -31.23 -0.56
C SER A 95 14.45 -30.43 -0.98
N LYS A 96 14.30 -29.50 -1.92
CA LYS A 96 15.39 -28.60 -2.31
C LYS A 96 15.58 -27.52 -1.23
N PRO A 97 16.80 -27.08 -0.94
CA PRO A 97 17.02 -26.02 0.04
C PRO A 97 16.41 -24.70 -0.43
N CYS A 98 15.78 -23.96 0.49
CA CYS A 98 15.32 -22.60 0.25
C CYS A 98 16.48 -21.70 -0.17
N LYS A 99 16.28 -20.92 -1.23
CA LYS A 99 17.26 -19.97 -1.77
C LYS A 99 17.18 -18.60 -1.10
N LEU A 100 16.05 -18.28 -0.49
CA LEU A 100 15.80 -16.98 0.10
C LEU A 100 16.41 -16.91 1.50
N HIS A 101 16.85 -15.71 1.88
CA HIS A 101 17.39 -15.43 3.20
C HIS A 101 16.89 -14.08 3.72
N PRO A 102 16.90 -13.84 5.05
CA PRO A 102 16.35 -12.62 5.65
C PRO A 102 17.06 -11.33 5.21
N ALA A 103 18.36 -11.40 4.97
CA ALA A 103 19.18 -10.25 4.55
C ALA A 103 19.20 -10.03 3.02
N LEU A 104 18.17 -10.47 2.30
CA LEU A 104 18.12 -10.40 0.83
C LEU A 104 18.04 -8.95 0.37
N SER A 105 19.05 -8.51 -0.39
CA SER A 105 19.12 -7.17 -0.95
C SER A 105 18.18 -6.99 -2.14
N ASN A 106 17.85 -5.74 -2.47
CA ASN A 106 17.04 -5.44 -3.66
C ASN A 106 17.78 -5.83 -4.97
N GLU A 107 19.11 -5.76 -4.98
CA GLU A 107 19.93 -6.15 -6.14
C GLU A 107 19.90 -7.67 -6.34
N GLU A 108 20.14 -8.45 -5.27
CA GLU A 108 20.05 -9.91 -5.33
C GLU A 108 18.64 -10.37 -5.72
N TRP A 109 17.59 -9.75 -5.15
CA TRP A 109 16.21 -10.04 -5.55
C TRP A 109 15.96 -9.73 -7.03
N GLY A 110 16.42 -8.56 -7.51
CA GLY A 110 16.30 -8.16 -8.91
C GLY A 110 16.96 -9.16 -9.87
N GLN A 111 18.11 -9.72 -9.49
CA GLN A 111 18.77 -10.77 -10.27
C GLN A 111 17.98 -12.08 -10.27
N LEU A 112 17.44 -12.49 -9.12
CA LEU A 112 16.64 -13.71 -8.99
C LEU A 112 15.35 -13.67 -9.83
N ILE A 113 14.73 -12.50 -9.98
CA ILE A 113 13.49 -12.32 -10.74
C ILE A 113 13.70 -11.84 -12.19
N SER A 114 14.94 -11.76 -12.66
CA SER A 114 15.28 -11.23 -14.00
C SER A 114 14.60 -11.98 -15.15
N PHE A 115 14.22 -13.26 -14.92
CA PHE A 115 13.45 -14.05 -15.87
C PHE A 115 12.06 -13.47 -16.17
N LYS A 116 11.51 -12.61 -15.30
CA LYS A 116 10.17 -12.04 -15.48
C LYS A 116 10.08 -11.10 -16.69
N ASP A 117 11.22 -10.53 -17.09
CA ASP A 117 11.33 -9.54 -18.17
C ASP A 117 11.87 -10.20 -19.47
N ASP A 118 11.99 -11.53 -19.52
CA ASP A 118 12.46 -12.26 -20.71
C ASP A 118 11.29 -12.76 -21.57
N ASP A 119 10.95 -11.96 -22.59
CA ASP A 119 9.91 -12.27 -23.58
C ASP A 119 10.18 -13.53 -24.43
N ASN A 120 11.36 -14.16 -24.30
CA ASN A 120 11.70 -15.37 -25.04
C ASN A 120 11.38 -16.67 -24.29
N LEU A 121 10.99 -16.59 -23.01
CA LEU A 121 10.63 -17.78 -22.23
C LEU A 121 9.27 -18.33 -22.66
N THR A 122 9.18 -19.65 -22.77
CA THR A 122 7.87 -20.32 -22.84
C THR A 122 7.19 -20.29 -21.48
N ASP A 123 5.86 -20.41 -21.45
CA ASP A 123 5.09 -20.51 -20.19
C ASP A 123 5.66 -21.61 -19.26
N GLU A 124 6.02 -22.77 -19.82
CA GLU A 124 6.63 -23.88 -19.06
C GLU A 124 8.00 -23.54 -18.45
N GLN A 125 8.80 -22.73 -19.16
CA GLN A 125 10.09 -22.27 -18.64
C GLN A 125 9.89 -21.22 -17.54
N TYR A 126 8.96 -20.29 -17.76
CA TYR A 126 8.58 -19.29 -16.77
C TYR A 126 8.10 -19.95 -15.47
N ASP A 127 7.17 -20.91 -15.56
CA ASP A 127 6.65 -21.65 -14.41
C ASP A 127 7.77 -22.40 -13.68
N SER A 128 8.70 -23.02 -14.41
CA SER A 128 9.87 -23.69 -13.83
C SER A 128 10.79 -22.72 -13.08
N HIS A 129 11.03 -21.52 -13.62
CA HIS A 129 11.79 -20.47 -12.93
C HIS A 129 11.07 -19.98 -11.67
N TYR A 130 9.77 -19.76 -11.76
CA TYR A 130 8.91 -19.33 -10.65
C TYR A 130 8.89 -20.37 -9.53
N GLU A 131 8.71 -21.66 -9.85
CA GLU A 131 8.82 -22.74 -8.87
C GLU A 131 10.24 -22.80 -8.27
N ALA A 132 11.28 -22.74 -9.10
CA ALA A 132 12.65 -22.80 -8.60
C ALA A 132 13.01 -21.63 -7.67
N LEU A 133 12.28 -20.50 -7.71
CA LEU A 133 12.49 -19.34 -6.84
C LEU A 133 12.07 -19.64 -5.40
N PHE A 134 10.92 -20.29 -5.22
CA PHE A 134 10.30 -20.50 -3.91
C PHE A 134 10.55 -21.90 -3.32
N GLN A 135 11.36 -22.72 -3.99
CA GLN A 135 11.71 -24.09 -3.58
C GLN A 135 12.05 -24.21 -2.08
N GLY A 136 11.78 -25.38 -1.49
CA GLY A 136 12.07 -25.62 -0.07
C GLY A 136 11.11 -24.96 0.92
N MET A 137 10.00 -24.37 0.43
CA MET A 137 8.98 -23.75 1.27
C MET A 137 7.59 -24.35 1.05
N LEU A 138 6.85 -24.55 2.13
CA LEU A 138 5.48 -25.05 2.10
C LEU A 138 4.52 -23.86 2.21
N ARG A 139 3.56 -23.73 1.29
CA ARG A 139 2.48 -22.75 1.42
C ARG A 139 1.56 -23.15 2.57
N ILE A 140 1.47 -22.29 3.59
CA ILE A 140 0.68 -22.52 4.80
C ILE A 140 -0.57 -21.63 4.89
N GLY A 141 -0.74 -20.66 4.00
CA GLY A 141 -1.96 -19.85 3.93
C GLY A 141 -1.81 -18.67 2.95
N THR A 142 -2.80 -17.79 2.92
CA THR A 142 -2.83 -16.59 2.07
C THR A 142 -3.28 -15.37 2.84
N GLN A 143 -2.73 -14.20 2.48
CA GLN A 143 -3.16 -12.90 2.98
C GLN A 143 -4.29 -12.30 2.10
N GLY A 144 -4.58 -12.94 0.95
CA GLY A 144 -5.43 -12.40 -0.10
C GLY A 144 -4.64 -11.75 -1.22
N CYS A 145 -5.35 -11.25 -2.24
CA CYS A 145 -4.75 -10.70 -3.46
C CYS A 145 -3.73 -11.70 -4.06
N THR A 146 -2.46 -11.32 -4.06
CA THR A 146 -1.32 -12.09 -4.57
C THR A 146 -0.40 -12.60 -3.45
N TYR A 147 -0.72 -12.34 -2.18
CA TYR A 147 0.18 -12.60 -1.05
C TYR A 147 -0.04 -13.96 -0.40
N ASP A 148 1.04 -14.70 -0.23
CA ASP A 148 1.06 -16.02 0.39
C ASP A 148 1.98 -16.09 1.60
N MET A 149 1.56 -16.90 2.58
CA MET A 149 2.35 -17.26 3.75
C MET A 149 3.04 -18.59 3.48
N MET A 150 4.36 -18.57 3.49
CA MET A 150 5.21 -19.72 3.21
C MET A 150 5.99 -20.11 4.47
N LEU A 151 6.11 -21.40 4.74
CA LEU A 151 6.95 -21.96 5.79
C LEU A 151 8.21 -22.55 5.17
N VAL A 152 9.40 -22.13 5.60
CA VAL A 152 10.64 -22.76 5.15
C VAL A 152 10.72 -24.16 5.75
N VAL A 153 10.71 -25.20 4.91
CA VAL A 153 10.76 -26.61 5.34
C VAL A 153 12.12 -27.27 5.08
N SER A 154 12.91 -26.69 4.18
CA SER A 154 14.25 -27.17 3.82
C SER A 154 15.23 -26.00 3.62
N GLY A 155 16.46 -26.14 4.11
CA GLY A 155 17.50 -25.11 4.03
C GLY A 155 17.86 -24.52 5.40
N GLU A 156 18.66 -23.44 5.38
CA GLU A 156 19.25 -22.81 6.56
C GLU A 156 18.18 -22.20 7.50
N TYR A 157 17.17 -21.54 6.93
CA TYR A 157 16.14 -20.81 7.68
C TYR A 157 14.90 -21.65 8.00
N ARG A 158 15.07 -22.98 8.08
CA ARG A 158 13.98 -23.93 8.28
C ARG A 158 13.21 -23.65 9.57
N GLY A 159 11.89 -23.53 9.44
CA GLY A 159 10.95 -23.22 10.53
C GLY A 159 10.40 -21.80 10.50
N ARG A 160 11.04 -20.88 9.77
CA ARG A 160 10.60 -19.49 9.65
C ARG A 160 9.47 -19.31 8.65
N VAL A 161 8.65 -18.28 8.89
CA VAL A 161 7.57 -17.86 8.00
C VAL A 161 8.06 -16.73 7.09
N VAL A 162 7.66 -16.80 5.83
CA VAL A 162 8.03 -15.84 4.77
C VAL A 162 6.77 -15.43 4.05
N TYR A 163 6.61 -14.14 3.83
CA TYR A 163 5.55 -13.58 3.00
C TYR A 163 6.08 -13.39 1.58
N ILE A 164 5.37 -13.93 0.60
CA ILE A 164 5.71 -13.81 -0.81
C ILE A 164 4.55 -13.15 -1.56
N ASP A 165 4.88 -12.47 -2.66
CA ASP A 165 3.91 -11.84 -3.55
C ASP A 165 3.98 -12.52 -4.92
N GLY A 166 2.81 -12.91 -5.46
CA GLY A 166 2.65 -13.45 -6.80
C GLY A 166 3.18 -12.51 -7.90
N ASP A 167 3.15 -11.20 -7.66
CA ASP A 167 3.69 -10.17 -8.56
C ASP A 167 5.22 -9.98 -8.40
N LEU A 168 5.88 -10.87 -7.66
CA LEU A 168 7.34 -10.90 -7.44
C LEU A 168 7.89 -9.63 -6.76
N GLN A 169 7.11 -9.03 -5.86
CA GLN A 169 7.65 -8.10 -4.87
C GLN A 169 8.62 -8.84 -3.92
N LYS A 170 9.58 -8.10 -3.36
CA LYS A 170 10.63 -8.69 -2.53
C LYS A 170 10.02 -9.45 -1.34
N PRO A 171 10.39 -10.73 -1.13
CA PRO A 171 9.84 -11.53 -0.05
C PRO A 171 10.23 -10.94 1.31
N PHE A 172 9.35 -11.12 2.30
CA PHE A 172 9.54 -10.62 3.65
C PHE A 172 9.61 -11.76 4.65
N PHE A 173 10.75 -11.92 5.32
CA PHE A 173 10.89 -12.85 6.43
C PHE A 173 10.30 -12.24 7.70
N THR A 174 9.38 -12.95 8.36
CA THR A 174 8.82 -12.50 9.65
C THR A 174 9.91 -12.45 10.72
N TYR A 175 9.72 -11.66 11.76
CA TYR A 175 10.75 -11.42 12.79
C TYR A 175 11.01 -12.64 13.67
N GLU A 176 10.06 -13.57 13.73
CA GLU A 176 10.10 -14.73 14.59
C GLU A 176 10.95 -15.87 14.00
N ASP A 177 11.62 -16.60 14.89
CA ASP A 177 12.55 -17.67 14.52
C ASP A 177 11.86 -18.96 14.10
N ASN A 178 10.59 -19.13 14.49
CA ASN A 178 9.81 -20.30 14.13
C ASN A 178 8.31 -20.02 14.02
N PHE A 179 7.58 -20.98 13.43
CA PHE A 179 6.13 -20.91 13.22
C PHE A 179 5.32 -20.68 14.50
N LEU A 180 5.66 -21.31 15.63
CA LEU A 180 4.88 -21.15 16.87
C LEU A 180 5.09 -19.78 17.49
N ASP A 181 6.29 -19.21 17.43
CA ASP A 181 6.55 -17.84 17.89
C ASP A 181 5.73 -16.84 17.07
N TRP A 182 5.72 -17.00 15.74
CA TRP A 182 4.91 -16.19 14.83
C TRP A 182 3.41 -16.34 15.13
N TYR A 183 2.94 -17.58 15.34
CA TYR A 183 1.54 -17.85 15.63
C TYR A 183 1.09 -17.33 17.00
N GLU A 184 1.92 -17.52 18.02
CA GLU A 184 1.63 -17.06 19.38
C GLU A 184 1.60 -15.53 19.43
N ARG A 185 2.53 -14.87 18.73
CA ARG A 185 2.54 -13.41 18.60
C ARG A 185 1.25 -12.88 17.97
N TRP A 186 0.71 -13.52 16.94
CA TRP A 186 -0.57 -13.11 16.36
C TRP A 186 -1.69 -13.06 17.41
N LEU A 187 -1.75 -14.07 18.27
CA LEU A 187 -2.72 -14.11 19.35
C LEU A 187 -2.47 -13.02 20.40
N ASP A 188 -1.20 -12.81 20.77
CA ASP A 188 -0.83 -11.76 21.72
C ASP A 188 -1.23 -10.37 21.23
N GLU A 189 -0.97 -10.06 19.95
CA GLU A 189 -1.33 -8.77 19.38
C GLU A 189 -2.85 -8.55 19.32
N ILE A 190 -3.64 -9.60 19.04
CA ILE A 190 -5.11 -9.53 19.13
C ILE A 190 -5.55 -9.25 20.57
N ILE A 191 -5.06 -10.03 21.53
CA ILE A 191 -5.44 -9.94 22.95
C ILE A 191 -5.15 -8.52 23.47
N GLN A 192 -4.00 -7.96 23.10
CA GLN A 192 -3.58 -6.61 23.48
C GLN A 192 -4.34 -5.50 22.71
N GLY A 193 -5.10 -5.85 21.67
CA GLY A 193 -5.86 -4.90 20.86
C GLY A 193 -4.98 -4.04 19.97
N TYR A 194 -3.91 -4.61 19.42
CA TYR A 194 -3.03 -3.92 18.47
C TYR A 194 -3.67 -3.82 17.07
N GLU A 195 -3.25 -2.84 16.28
CA GLU A 195 -3.59 -2.71 14.86
C GLU A 195 -2.78 -3.74 14.05
N ILE A 196 -3.43 -4.82 13.59
CA ILE A 196 -2.77 -5.98 12.97
C ILE A 196 -3.12 -6.25 11.51
N ASP A 197 -3.59 -5.23 10.77
CA ASP A 197 -4.00 -5.37 9.36
C ASP A 197 -2.91 -5.99 8.47
N TRP A 198 -1.64 -5.70 8.77
CA TRP A 198 -0.45 -6.27 8.12
C TRP A 198 0.40 -7.07 9.11
N PHE A 199 -0.24 -8.02 9.81
CA PHE A 199 0.41 -8.86 10.82
C PHE A 199 1.73 -9.47 10.33
N GLY A 200 2.77 -9.36 11.17
CA GLY A 200 4.11 -9.91 10.92
C GLY A 200 5.04 -8.99 10.12
N MET A 201 4.53 -7.97 9.42
CA MET A 201 5.37 -6.98 8.69
C MET A 201 6.05 -5.96 9.62
N SER A 202 5.47 -5.74 10.81
CA SER A 202 6.01 -4.89 11.85
C SER A 202 6.77 -5.72 12.89
N MET A 203 7.76 -5.14 13.56
CA MET A 203 8.49 -5.82 14.63
C MET A 203 7.58 -6.05 15.85
N GLY A 204 7.64 -7.24 16.44
CA GLY A 204 6.81 -7.61 17.60
C GLY A 204 7.25 -6.96 18.90
N GLY A 205 6.30 -6.87 19.82
CA GLY A 205 6.51 -6.38 21.18
C GLY A 205 5.76 -5.10 21.51
N ASP A 206 5.70 -4.79 22.81
CA ASP A 206 5.12 -3.56 23.36
C ASP A 206 6.08 -2.36 23.33
N ASP A 207 5.65 -1.21 23.87
CA ASP A 207 6.47 0.00 24.02
C ASP A 207 7.87 -0.29 24.61
N THR A 208 7.93 -1.03 25.72
CA THR A 208 9.16 -1.27 26.48
C THR A 208 10.10 -2.19 25.71
N GLU A 209 9.55 -3.26 25.14
CA GLU A 209 10.31 -4.23 24.36
C GLU A 209 10.88 -3.60 23.09
N LEU A 210 10.10 -2.79 22.37
CA LEU A 210 10.55 -2.12 21.15
C LEU A 210 11.61 -1.04 21.42
N MET A 211 11.45 -0.25 22.50
CA MET A 211 12.51 0.68 22.93
C MET A 211 13.78 -0.07 23.32
N SER A 212 13.66 -1.20 24.02
CA SER A 212 14.82 -2.05 24.35
C SER A 212 15.52 -2.54 23.08
N LYS A 213 14.76 -3.06 22.09
CA LYS A 213 15.31 -3.51 20.80
C LYS A 213 16.06 -2.40 20.07
N PHE A 214 15.52 -1.18 20.08
CA PHE A 214 16.20 -0.01 19.52
C PHE A 214 17.55 0.24 20.20
N HIS A 215 17.63 0.17 21.53
CA HIS A 215 18.86 0.44 22.28
C HIS A 215 19.90 -0.69 22.20
N THR A 216 19.47 -1.94 21.99
CA THR A 216 20.38 -3.11 21.98
C THR A 216 21.13 -3.30 20.66
N SER A 217 20.65 -2.70 19.57
CA SER A 217 21.28 -2.84 18.25
C SER A 217 22.07 -1.59 17.87
N ASN A 218 23.10 -1.75 17.05
CA ASN A 218 23.76 -0.64 16.34
C ASN A 218 23.34 -0.58 14.86
N ASP A 219 22.56 -1.54 14.38
CA ASP A 219 22.04 -1.58 13.02
C ASP A 219 20.88 -0.58 12.85
N GLU A 220 21.00 0.33 11.89
CA GLU A 220 20.03 1.41 11.68
C GLU A 220 18.68 0.88 11.18
N GLU A 221 18.69 -0.12 10.28
CA GLU A 221 17.46 -0.73 9.78
C GLU A 221 16.69 -1.42 10.90
N TYR A 222 17.37 -2.18 11.77
CA TYR A 222 16.77 -2.80 12.95
C TYR A 222 16.16 -1.76 13.90
N LYS A 223 16.84 -0.62 14.13
CA LYS A 223 16.31 0.49 14.93
C LYS A 223 15.07 1.11 14.31
N VAL A 224 15.10 1.36 13.01
CA VAL A 224 13.94 1.88 12.26
C VAL A 224 12.77 0.91 12.36
N ASN A 225 13.01 -0.40 12.22
CA ASN A 225 11.98 -1.42 12.35
C ASN A 225 11.41 -1.52 13.77
N ALA A 226 12.23 -1.28 14.81
CA ALA A 226 11.75 -1.22 16.18
C ALA A 226 10.82 -0.02 16.41
N ILE A 227 11.18 1.17 15.90
CA ILE A 227 10.30 2.35 15.94
C ILE A 227 9.04 2.09 15.12
N TRP A 228 9.17 1.62 13.87
CA TRP A 228 8.04 1.31 13.01
C TRP A 228 7.08 0.30 13.64
N GLY A 229 7.62 -0.67 14.40
CA GLY A 229 6.87 -1.63 15.21
C GLY A 229 5.90 -1.00 16.20
N MET A 230 6.11 0.25 16.62
CA MET A 230 5.22 0.95 17.55
C MET A 230 3.92 1.43 16.87
N ASN A 231 3.85 1.49 15.53
CA ASN A 231 2.63 1.92 14.81
C ASN A 231 1.41 1.05 15.13
N LYS A 232 1.64 -0.23 15.44
CA LYS A 232 0.59 -1.20 15.77
C LYS A 232 -0.02 -0.97 17.15
N LEU A 233 0.64 -0.19 18.01
CA LEU A 233 0.21 -0.02 19.38
C LEU A 233 -0.97 0.96 19.42
N PRO A 234 -2.07 0.62 20.11
CA PRO A 234 -3.28 1.45 20.15
C PRO A 234 -3.03 2.78 20.87
N ARG A 235 -2.04 2.81 21.78
CA ARG A 235 -1.60 4.00 22.48
C ARG A 235 -0.15 3.83 22.93
N LEU A 236 0.64 4.87 22.75
CA LEU A 236 2.02 4.92 23.23
C LEU A 236 2.11 5.37 24.69
N LEU A 237 3.09 4.82 25.42
CA LEU A 237 3.42 5.26 26.77
C LEU A 237 4.04 6.67 26.77
N PRO A 238 3.88 7.47 27.85
CA PRO A 238 4.52 8.78 27.97
C PRO A 238 6.05 8.74 27.78
N GLU A 239 6.68 7.68 28.26
CA GLU A 239 8.12 7.42 28.12
C GLU A 239 8.50 7.20 26.65
N THR A 240 7.69 6.45 25.91
CA THR A 240 7.86 6.26 24.46
C THR A 240 7.72 7.57 23.70
N ILE A 241 6.75 8.41 24.08
CA ILE A 241 6.58 9.73 23.48
C ILE A 241 7.81 10.62 23.75
N HIS A 242 8.39 10.57 24.95
CA HIS A 242 9.63 11.28 25.26
C HIS A 242 10.83 10.74 24.45
N PHE A 243 10.94 9.42 24.34
CA PHE A 243 11.95 8.77 23.52
C PHE A 243 11.88 9.20 22.06
N LEU A 244 10.69 9.19 21.44
CA LEU A 244 10.49 9.63 20.05
C LEU A 244 10.86 11.09 19.85
N GLU A 245 10.50 11.97 20.79
CA GLU A 245 10.89 13.38 20.77
C GLU A 245 12.42 13.56 20.85
N GLU A 246 13.11 12.77 21.67
CA GLU A 246 14.58 12.76 21.72
C GLU A 246 15.17 12.30 20.38
N GLN A 247 14.59 11.27 19.76
CA GLN A 247 15.04 10.77 18.46
C GLN A 247 14.81 11.78 17.32
N CYS A 248 13.74 12.59 17.37
CA CYS A 248 13.54 13.69 16.43
C CYS A 248 14.66 14.75 16.52
N HIS A 249 15.28 14.95 17.69
CA HIS A 249 16.43 15.85 17.84
C HIS A 249 17.75 15.20 17.42
N ASN A 250 18.01 13.99 17.92
CA ASN A 250 19.35 13.41 17.97
C ASN A 250 19.58 12.26 16.97
N GLY A 251 18.52 11.68 16.42
CA GLY A 251 18.60 10.53 15.52
C GLY A 251 19.27 10.84 14.18
N SER A 252 19.58 9.80 13.42
CA SER A 252 19.88 9.93 12.00
C SER A 252 18.67 10.44 11.23
N HIS A 253 18.85 10.85 9.97
CA HIS A 253 17.74 11.38 9.15
C HIS A 253 16.55 10.41 9.05
N VAL A 254 16.83 9.12 8.82
CA VAL A 254 15.78 8.08 8.75
C VAL A 254 15.10 7.86 10.09
N ILE A 255 15.86 7.79 11.19
CA ILE A 255 15.31 7.67 12.55
C ILE A 255 14.44 8.87 12.90
N LYS A 256 14.86 10.10 12.56
CA LYS A 256 14.08 11.32 12.75
C LYS A 256 12.76 11.25 12.01
N SER A 257 12.78 10.78 10.75
CA SER A 257 11.60 10.61 9.91
C SER A 257 10.56 9.70 10.56
N VAL A 258 10.93 8.46 10.89
CA VAL A 258 9.98 7.49 11.48
C VAL A 258 9.54 7.89 12.88
N SER A 259 10.40 8.56 13.65
CA SER A 259 10.03 9.10 14.98
C SER A 259 9.02 10.23 14.84
N LEU A 260 9.23 11.14 13.89
CA LEU A 260 8.34 12.26 13.63
C LEU A 260 6.96 11.79 13.14
N GLN A 261 6.91 10.74 12.32
CA GLN A 261 5.66 10.12 11.90
C GLN A 261 4.82 9.69 13.11
N LEU A 262 5.39 8.88 14.00
CA LEU A 262 4.70 8.37 15.18
C LEU A 262 4.32 9.48 16.14
N LEU A 263 5.21 10.45 16.34
CA LEU A 263 4.94 11.60 17.18
C LEU A 263 3.79 12.44 16.60
N THR A 264 3.68 12.57 15.28
CA THR A 264 2.56 13.26 14.63
C THR A 264 1.26 12.49 14.80
N LYS A 265 1.26 11.15 14.61
CA LYS A 265 0.08 10.27 14.82
C LYS A 265 -0.41 10.31 16.28
N ASN A 266 0.50 10.36 17.26
CA ASN A 266 0.15 10.10 18.67
C ASN A 266 0.25 11.32 19.60
N CYS A 267 1.01 12.36 19.24
CA CYS A 267 1.23 13.53 20.09
C CYS A 267 1.60 14.78 19.26
N TYR A 268 0.63 15.30 18.50
CA TYR A 268 0.81 16.46 17.61
C TYR A 268 1.53 17.65 18.27
N THR A 269 1.18 17.97 19.52
CA THR A 269 1.77 19.11 20.26
C THR A 269 3.29 19.06 20.33
N LYS A 270 3.88 17.86 20.45
CA LYS A 270 5.34 17.66 20.44
C LYS A 270 5.92 17.58 19.03
N ALA A 271 5.14 17.10 18.05
CA ALA A 271 5.57 17.01 16.66
C ALA A 271 5.62 18.38 15.94
N LYS A 272 4.79 19.34 16.38
CA LYS A 272 4.54 20.60 15.68
C LYS A 272 5.81 21.36 15.28
N SER A 273 6.74 21.58 16.20
CA SER A 273 7.97 22.34 15.91
C SER A 273 8.84 21.67 14.86
N PHE A 274 8.93 20.33 14.87
CA PHE A 274 9.70 19.57 13.88
C PHE A 274 9.06 19.61 12.50
N LEU A 275 7.72 19.54 12.41
CA LEU A 275 7.00 19.67 11.15
C LEU A 275 7.26 21.05 10.51
N HIS A 276 7.21 22.13 11.31
CA HIS A 276 7.57 23.46 10.81
C HIS A 276 9.03 23.51 10.33
N GLN A 277 9.96 22.96 11.11
CA GLN A 277 11.37 22.91 10.73
C GLN A 277 11.58 22.16 9.40
N TRP A 278 10.86 21.06 9.16
CA TRP A 278 10.99 20.28 7.93
C TRP A 278 10.34 20.98 6.72
N LEU A 279 9.24 21.71 6.92
CA LEU A 279 8.66 22.57 5.89
C LEU A 279 9.59 23.74 5.50
N GLU A 280 10.44 24.19 6.41
CA GLU A 280 11.46 25.23 6.19
C GLU A 280 12.80 24.67 5.67
N SER A 281 12.90 23.35 5.50
CA SER A 281 14.11 22.70 4.97
C SER A 281 14.39 23.11 3.52
N SER A 282 15.65 23.12 3.12
CA SER A 282 16.03 23.25 1.71
C SER A 282 15.87 21.95 0.92
N SER A 283 15.60 20.83 1.60
CA SER A 283 15.40 19.51 0.98
C SER A 283 13.94 19.32 0.60
N GLU A 284 13.66 19.13 -0.69
CA GLU A 284 12.32 18.82 -1.19
C GLU A 284 11.78 17.50 -0.61
N ASP A 285 12.65 16.55 -0.25
CA ASP A 285 12.26 15.27 0.37
C ASP A 285 11.80 15.47 1.83
N ASP A 286 12.47 16.33 2.59
CA ASP A 286 12.07 16.67 3.97
C ASP A 286 10.71 17.37 3.97
N ILE A 287 10.53 18.32 3.04
CA ILE A 287 9.27 19.00 2.81
C ILE A 287 8.17 17.98 2.48
N LEU A 288 8.45 17.03 1.57
CA LEU A 288 7.48 16.00 1.17
C LEU A 288 7.04 15.16 2.37
N ILE A 289 7.99 14.74 3.20
CA ILE A 289 7.70 13.94 4.39
C ILE A 289 6.83 14.73 5.36
N ALA A 290 7.17 15.99 5.63
CA ALA A 290 6.36 16.86 6.50
C ALA A 290 4.93 17.04 5.95
N LEU A 291 4.78 17.33 4.65
CA LEU A 291 3.48 17.46 4.00
C LEU A 291 2.65 16.18 4.11
N LYS A 292 3.26 15.01 3.89
CA LYS A 292 2.61 13.70 4.05
C LYS A 292 2.10 13.50 5.47
N TYR A 293 2.94 13.75 6.48
CA TYR A 293 2.55 13.57 7.88
C TYR A 293 1.48 14.56 8.33
N ILE A 294 1.55 15.82 7.88
CA ILE A 294 0.51 16.82 8.10
C ILE A 294 -0.82 16.35 7.50
N TYR A 295 -0.82 15.93 6.24
CA TYR A 295 -2.03 15.49 5.57
C TYR A 295 -2.67 14.26 6.24
N TRP A 296 -1.87 13.26 6.59
CA TRP A 296 -2.38 11.98 7.12
C TRP A 296 -2.78 12.05 8.59
N TYR A 297 -2.08 12.82 9.42
CA TYR A 297 -2.23 12.73 10.88
C TYR A 297 -2.68 14.01 11.57
N VAL A 298 -2.57 15.18 10.92
CA VAL A 298 -3.07 16.44 11.51
C VAL A 298 -4.51 16.67 11.05
N GLU A 299 -5.43 16.67 12.01
CA GLU A 299 -6.86 16.89 11.76
C GLU A 299 -7.33 18.26 12.28
N GLU A 300 -7.47 18.42 13.58
CA GLU A 300 -8.07 19.63 14.19
C GLU A 300 -7.18 20.88 14.03
N ASP A 301 -5.86 20.70 14.11
CA ASP A 301 -4.87 21.80 14.08
C ASP A 301 -4.33 22.11 12.68
N ILE A 302 -4.98 21.63 11.62
CA ILE A 302 -4.49 21.80 10.23
C ILE A 302 -4.29 23.27 9.83
N GLN A 303 -5.02 24.18 10.48
CA GLN A 303 -4.93 25.63 10.26
C GLN A 303 -3.55 26.21 10.59
N ASP A 304 -2.81 25.60 11.51
CA ASP A 304 -1.45 26.03 11.88
C ASP A 304 -0.48 25.98 10.69
N PHE A 305 -0.76 25.13 9.70
CA PHE A 305 0.12 24.89 8.57
C PHE A 305 -0.28 25.65 7.30
N VAL A 306 -1.46 26.26 7.24
CA VAL A 306 -1.94 26.94 6.01
C VAL A 306 -0.95 27.99 5.52
N LYS A 307 -0.42 28.84 6.42
CA LYS A 307 0.54 29.88 6.04
C LYS A 307 1.89 29.28 5.59
N PRO A 308 2.55 28.39 6.37
CA PRO A 308 3.74 27.67 5.91
C PRO A 308 3.55 26.98 4.55
N ILE A 309 2.43 26.30 4.35
CA ILE A 309 2.11 25.57 3.12
C ILE A 309 2.01 26.51 1.92
N LYS A 310 1.40 27.68 2.08
CA LYS A 310 1.36 28.71 1.02
C LYS A 310 2.75 29.27 0.72
N THR A 311 3.64 29.35 1.72
CA THR A 311 5.05 29.70 1.48
C THR A 311 5.75 28.63 0.65
N VAL A 312 5.61 27.35 1.03
CA VAL A 312 6.21 26.23 0.27
C VAL A 312 5.66 26.16 -1.15
N LEU A 313 4.36 26.41 -1.36
CA LEU A 313 3.73 26.45 -2.69
C LEU A 313 4.45 27.42 -3.64
N SER A 314 4.91 28.56 -3.11
CA SER A 314 5.56 29.60 -3.92
C SER A 314 7.00 29.27 -4.33
N THR A 315 7.62 28.26 -3.69
CA THR A 315 9.04 27.94 -3.87
C THR A 315 9.30 26.53 -4.39
N THR A 316 8.41 25.59 -4.11
CA THR A 316 8.57 24.18 -4.48
C THR A 316 8.63 24.01 -5.99
N LYS A 317 9.52 23.12 -6.43
CA LYS A 317 9.56 22.62 -7.82
C LYS A 317 9.20 21.15 -7.91
N ASN A 318 9.00 20.50 -6.77
CA ASN A 318 8.68 19.09 -6.69
C ASN A 318 7.17 18.86 -6.91
N PRO A 319 6.76 18.06 -7.91
CA PRO A 319 5.35 17.83 -8.22
C PRO A 319 4.59 17.11 -7.10
N GLU A 320 5.25 16.23 -6.35
CA GLU A 320 4.65 15.54 -5.22
C GLU A 320 4.40 16.50 -4.04
N ASN A 321 5.32 17.43 -3.79
CA ASN A 321 5.09 18.50 -2.82
C ASN A 321 3.88 19.33 -3.22
N PHE A 322 3.81 19.74 -4.49
CA PHE A 322 2.65 20.47 -5.01
C PHE A 322 1.35 19.69 -4.79
N ARG A 323 1.34 18.39 -5.07
CA ARG A 323 0.17 17.52 -4.90
C ARG A 323 -0.28 17.41 -3.44
N PHE A 324 0.63 17.23 -2.48
CA PHE A 324 0.23 17.22 -1.08
C PHE A 324 -0.19 18.60 -0.56
N ILE A 325 0.40 19.69 -1.09
CA ILE A 325 -0.04 21.05 -0.77
C ILE A 325 -1.49 21.27 -1.18
N THR A 326 -1.91 20.85 -2.39
CA THR A 326 -3.31 20.99 -2.82
C THR A 326 -4.24 20.20 -1.90
N TYR A 327 -3.86 18.97 -1.51
CA TYR A 327 -4.66 18.14 -0.60
C TYR A 327 -4.82 18.78 0.78
N ILE A 328 -3.77 19.40 1.33
CA ILE A 328 -3.85 20.04 2.65
C ILE A 328 -4.67 21.34 2.57
N LEU A 329 -4.53 22.12 1.50
CA LEU A 329 -5.34 23.33 1.31
C LEU A 329 -6.84 23.00 1.13
N GLU A 330 -7.16 21.92 0.43
CA GLU A 330 -8.52 21.36 0.33
C GLU A 330 -9.01 20.90 1.72
N LYS A 331 -8.24 20.06 2.43
CA LYS A 331 -8.58 19.55 3.77
C LYS A 331 -8.80 20.68 4.80
N SER A 332 -8.03 21.76 4.70
CA SER A 332 -8.11 22.92 5.61
C SER A 332 -9.17 23.95 5.20
N ASN A 333 -9.92 23.74 4.12
CA ASN A 333 -10.83 24.74 3.55
C ASN A 333 -10.16 26.11 3.29
N ALA A 334 -8.85 26.11 3.04
CA ALA A 334 -8.05 27.31 2.76
C ALA A 334 -7.60 27.39 1.30
N GLU A 335 -8.18 26.51 0.46
CA GLU A 335 -8.05 26.50 -0.98
C GLU A 335 -8.59 27.80 -1.60
N ASP A 336 -7.80 28.37 -2.49
CA ASP A 336 -8.17 29.51 -3.31
C ASP A 336 -7.57 29.27 -4.71
N ALA A 337 -8.43 29.20 -5.73
CA ALA A 337 -8.03 28.92 -7.10
C ALA A 337 -7.02 29.95 -7.63
N SER A 338 -7.01 31.17 -7.09
CA SER A 338 -6.05 32.21 -7.47
C SER A 338 -4.61 31.87 -7.10
N LEU A 339 -4.39 31.00 -6.09
CA LEU A 339 -3.07 30.51 -5.70
C LEU A 339 -2.43 29.64 -6.80
N TYR A 340 -3.25 28.96 -7.58
CA TYR A 340 -2.80 28.01 -8.60
C TYR A 340 -2.66 28.64 -9.99
N ALA A 341 -3.24 29.82 -10.21
CA ALA A 341 -3.22 30.51 -11.50
C ALA A 341 -1.81 30.65 -12.13
N PRO A 342 -0.73 30.96 -11.38
CA PRO A 342 0.62 31.04 -11.96
C PRO A 342 1.16 29.73 -12.53
N PHE A 343 0.55 28.58 -12.21
CA PHE A 343 1.09 27.25 -12.49
C PHE A 343 0.41 26.54 -13.68
N PHE A 344 -0.60 27.15 -14.33
CA PHE A 344 -1.21 26.60 -15.54
C PHE A 344 -0.20 26.38 -16.68
N THR A 345 0.86 27.17 -16.73
CA THR A 345 1.93 27.09 -17.74
C THR A 345 3.24 26.55 -17.17
N HIS A 346 3.20 25.83 -16.04
CA HIS A 346 4.41 25.32 -15.41
C HIS A 346 5.12 24.29 -16.32
N PRO A 347 6.47 24.25 -16.40
CA PRO A 347 7.18 23.33 -17.30
C PRO A 347 6.93 21.85 -16.99
N ASN A 348 6.78 21.51 -15.70
CA ASN A 348 6.45 20.14 -15.27
C ASN A 348 4.94 19.86 -15.46
N LYS A 349 4.61 18.77 -16.18
CA LYS A 349 3.24 18.41 -16.55
C LYS A 349 2.41 17.89 -15.39
N GLU A 350 3.03 17.25 -14.41
CA GLU A 350 2.36 16.76 -13.21
C GLU A 350 1.84 17.93 -12.37
N ILE A 351 2.61 19.03 -12.28
CA ILE A 351 2.16 20.28 -11.65
C ILE A 351 0.98 20.89 -12.43
N ARG A 352 1.08 21.00 -13.76
CA ARG A 352 -0.05 21.49 -14.58
C ARG A 352 -1.31 20.66 -14.37
N THR A 353 -1.17 19.34 -14.34
CA THR A 353 -2.28 18.40 -14.09
C THR A 353 -2.89 18.61 -12.70
N CYS A 354 -2.06 18.77 -11.66
CA CYS A 354 -2.54 19.07 -10.30
C CYS A 354 -3.30 20.39 -10.22
N VAL A 355 -2.81 21.44 -10.88
CA VAL A 355 -3.45 22.76 -10.94
C VAL A 355 -4.84 22.67 -11.57
N ILE A 356 -4.93 22.00 -12.72
CA ILE A 356 -6.18 21.85 -13.45
C ILE A 356 -7.19 21.06 -12.61
N HIS A 357 -6.75 19.99 -11.94
CA HIS A 357 -7.60 19.22 -11.04
C HIS A 357 -8.11 20.04 -9.86
N ALA A 358 -7.23 20.79 -9.19
CA ALA A 358 -7.60 21.65 -8.07
C ALA A 358 -8.59 22.74 -8.51
N VAL A 359 -8.26 23.50 -9.55
CA VAL A 359 -9.17 24.54 -10.08
C VAL A 359 -10.48 23.94 -10.58
N GLY A 360 -10.46 22.76 -11.21
CA GLY A 360 -11.66 22.09 -11.72
C GLY A 360 -12.68 21.68 -10.65
N LYS A 361 -12.24 21.50 -9.40
CA LYS A 361 -13.12 21.29 -8.24
C LYS A 361 -13.72 22.58 -7.68
N SER A 362 -13.07 23.72 -7.93
CA SER A 362 -13.50 25.01 -7.40
C SER A 362 -14.80 25.50 -8.03
N LYS A 363 -15.64 26.15 -7.21
CA LYS A 363 -16.83 26.88 -7.68
C LYS A 363 -16.48 28.07 -8.58
N GLU A 364 -15.23 28.53 -8.54
CA GLU A 364 -14.75 29.68 -9.30
C GLU A 364 -14.09 29.31 -10.62
N LYS A 365 -14.11 28.03 -11.02
CA LYS A 365 -13.42 27.52 -12.22
C LYS A 365 -13.78 28.25 -13.52
N GLU A 366 -15.00 28.78 -13.62
CA GLU A 366 -15.42 29.59 -14.77
C GLU A 366 -14.55 30.84 -14.98
N LYS A 367 -13.99 31.41 -13.90
CA LYS A 367 -13.06 32.55 -13.98
C LYS A 367 -11.77 32.20 -14.72
N TYR A 368 -11.40 30.92 -14.73
CA TYR A 368 -10.16 30.39 -15.31
C TYR A 368 -10.41 29.65 -16.63
N VAL A 369 -11.56 29.86 -17.27
CA VAL A 369 -11.90 29.23 -18.57
C VAL A 369 -10.83 29.48 -19.63
N GLN A 370 -10.22 30.67 -19.67
CA GLN A 370 -9.17 30.97 -20.64
C GLN A 370 -7.90 30.15 -20.38
N ASP A 371 -7.51 30.00 -19.11
CA ASP A 371 -6.37 29.17 -18.73
C ASP A 371 -6.63 27.69 -19.05
N LEU A 372 -7.85 27.20 -18.76
CA LEU A 372 -8.27 25.83 -19.09
C LEU A 372 -8.31 25.59 -20.61
N ILE A 373 -8.75 26.57 -21.41
CA ILE A 373 -8.71 26.50 -22.88
C ILE A 373 -7.26 26.40 -23.37
N HIS A 374 -6.34 27.13 -22.74
CA HIS A 374 -4.92 27.00 -23.06
C HIS A 374 -4.42 25.57 -22.80
N CYS A 375 -4.81 24.97 -21.68
CA CYS A 375 -4.46 23.57 -21.36
C CYS A 375 -5.10 22.53 -22.29
N LEU A 376 -6.23 22.82 -22.95
CA LEU A 376 -6.78 21.96 -24.01
C LEU A 376 -5.85 21.86 -25.24
N GLN A 377 -4.90 22.80 -25.37
CA GLN A 377 -3.92 22.85 -26.46
C GLN A 377 -2.52 22.42 -26.00
N ASP A 378 -2.38 21.89 -24.79
CA ASP A 378 -1.09 21.45 -24.23
C ASP A 378 -0.51 20.28 -25.02
N ASP A 379 0.82 20.18 -25.12
CA ASP A 379 1.48 19.08 -25.84
C ASP A 379 1.28 17.72 -25.14
N GLU A 380 1.05 17.72 -23.82
CA GLU A 380 0.87 16.50 -23.04
C GLU A 380 -0.60 16.07 -22.99
N VAL A 381 -0.88 14.85 -23.49
CA VAL A 381 -2.24 14.27 -23.53
C VAL A 381 -2.89 14.21 -22.14
N SER A 382 -2.11 13.93 -21.10
CA SER A 382 -2.59 13.90 -19.71
C SER A 382 -3.16 15.26 -19.25
N VAL A 383 -2.50 16.36 -19.64
CA VAL A 383 -2.92 17.73 -19.32
C VAL A 383 -4.20 18.08 -20.08
N LYS A 384 -4.28 17.73 -21.38
CA LYS A 384 -5.50 17.91 -22.18
C LYS A 384 -6.69 17.17 -21.55
N CYS A 385 -6.52 15.89 -21.21
CA CYS A 385 -7.56 15.07 -20.57
C CYS A 385 -8.05 15.70 -19.28
N MET A 386 -7.12 16.13 -18.41
CA MET A 386 -7.48 16.76 -17.14
C MET A 386 -8.23 18.07 -17.36
N ALA A 387 -7.87 18.87 -18.37
CA ALA A 387 -8.57 20.12 -18.70
C ALA A 387 -10.01 19.87 -19.18
N ILE A 388 -10.24 18.84 -20.01
CA ILE A 388 -11.58 18.45 -20.44
C ILE A 388 -12.43 18.01 -19.23
N GLN A 389 -11.83 17.29 -18.28
CA GLN A 389 -12.51 16.85 -17.07
C GLN A 389 -12.84 18.02 -16.13
N ALA A 390 -11.90 18.95 -15.92
CA ALA A 390 -12.10 20.14 -15.09
C ALA A 390 -13.24 21.05 -15.61
N LEU A 391 -13.41 21.11 -16.93
CA LEU A 391 -14.48 21.88 -17.60
C LEU A 391 -15.88 21.26 -17.50
N ARG A 392 -16.06 20.17 -16.73
CA ARG A 392 -17.39 19.64 -16.40
C ARG A 392 -18.31 20.72 -15.85
N ASP A 393 -19.56 20.74 -16.31
CA ASP A 393 -20.60 21.68 -15.92
C ASP A 393 -20.30 23.15 -16.34
N VAL A 394 -19.30 23.39 -17.19
CA VAL A 394 -18.97 24.71 -17.73
C VAL A 394 -19.52 24.84 -19.16
N THR A 395 -20.72 25.41 -19.29
CA THR A 395 -21.41 25.54 -20.60
C THR A 395 -21.13 26.89 -21.27
N ASN A 396 -19.88 27.33 -21.31
CA ASN A 396 -19.50 28.57 -21.99
C ASN A 396 -19.31 28.31 -23.50
N PRO A 397 -20.07 28.96 -24.42
CA PRO A 397 -20.02 28.68 -25.86
C PRO A 397 -18.64 28.81 -26.51
N ILE A 398 -17.70 29.53 -25.89
CA ILE A 398 -16.31 29.63 -26.36
C ILE A 398 -15.58 28.28 -26.40
N LEU A 399 -16.06 27.27 -25.65
CA LEU A 399 -15.49 25.93 -25.57
C LEU A 399 -15.87 25.05 -26.76
N LEU A 400 -16.99 25.32 -27.44
CA LEU A 400 -17.49 24.50 -28.54
C LEU A 400 -16.47 24.36 -29.69
N PRO A 401 -15.84 25.44 -30.19
CA PRO A 401 -14.79 25.33 -31.20
C PRO A 401 -13.55 24.56 -30.71
N CYS A 402 -13.22 24.64 -29.41
CA CYS A 402 -12.10 23.91 -28.83
C CYS A 402 -12.36 22.40 -28.84
N TYR A 403 -13.57 21.97 -28.46
CA TYR A 403 -13.98 20.58 -28.50
C TYR A 403 -14.06 20.02 -29.92
N GLU A 404 -14.57 20.80 -30.87
CA GLU A 404 -14.57 20.42 -32.28
C GLU A 404 -13.14 20.20 -32.79
N LYS A 405 -12.20 21.09 -32.44
CA LYS A 405 -10.79 20.95 -32.83
C LYS A 405 -10.18 19.65 -32.31
N ILE A 406 -10.45 19.27 -31.06
CA ILE A 406 -9.94 18.02 -30.47
C ILE A 406 -10.53 16.80 -31.20
N LEU A 407 -11.82 16.82 -31.54
CA LEU A 407 -12.46 15.77 -32.34
C LEU A 407 -11.83 15.64 -33.74
N ASP A 408 -11.36 16.74 -34.34
CA ASP A 408 -10.69 16.70 -35.64
C ASP A 408 -9.22 16.21 -35.54
N GLU A 409 -8.57 16.43 -34.40
CA GLU A 409 -7.16 16.07 -34.16
C GLU A 409 -6.97 14.56 -33.95
N TYR A 410 -7.84 13.92 -33.15
CA TYR A 410 -7.71 12.51 -32.78
C TYR A 410 -8.56 11.62 -33.66
N LYS A 411 -7.97 10.57 -34.23
CA LYS A 411 -8.68 9.60 -35.08
C LYS A 411 -9.26 8.41 -34.32
N THR A 412 -8.74 8.16 -33.13
CA THR A 412 -9.07 7.03 -32.25
C THR A 412 -9.31 7.59 -30.85
N ASN A 413 -10.13 6.89 -30.07
CA ASN A 413 -10.38 7.26 -28.66
C ASN A 413 -9.23 6.82 -27.73
N GLU A 414 -7.99 7.15 -28.09
CA GLU A 414 -6.82 6.87 -27.25
C GLU A 414 -6.88 7.69 -25.96
N HIS A 415 -6.50 7.05 -24.85
CA HIS A 415 -6.50 7.66 -23.51
C HIS A 415 -7.84 8.27 -23.08
N TYR A 416 -8.96 7.86 -23.70
CA TYR A 416 -10.31 8.35 -23.45
C TYR A 416 -10.51 9.86 -23.69
N VAL A 417 -9.63 10.50 -24.47
CA VAL A 417 -9.71 11.95 -24.76
C VAL A 417 -11.06 12.28 -25.38
N LEU A 418 -11.43 11.55 -26.44
CA LEU A 418 -12.64 11.85 -27.22
C LEU A 418 -13.91 11.55 -26.44
N SER A 419 -13.98 10.46 -25.66
CA SER A 419 -15.14 10.19 -24.80
C SER A 419 -15.36 11.30 -23.76
N ASN A 420 -14.29 11.85 -23.16
CA ASN A 420 -14.42 12.98 -22.26
C ASN A 420 -14.95 14.24 -22.99
N VAL A 421 -14.52 14.50 -24.23
CA VAL A 421 -15.06 15.59 -25.05
C VAL A 421 -16.54 15.39 -25.36
N MET A 422 -16.95 14.17 -25.70
CA MET A 422 -18.34 13.86 -25.99
C MET A 422 -19.23 14.12 -24.76
N HIS A 423 -18.79 13.74 -23.55
CA HIS A 423 -19.50 14.08 -22.32
C HIS A 423 -19.63 15.60 -22.10
N ARG A 424 -18.60 16.39 -22.43
CA ARG A 424 -18.71 17.85 -22.38
C ARG A 424 -19.71 18.39 -23.40
N LEU A 425 -19.70 17.90 -24.64
CA LEU A 425 -20.64 18.33 -25.67
C LEU A 425 -22.11 18.02 -25.32
N GLU A 426 -22.36 16.91 -24.62
CA GLU A 426 -23.69 16.54 -24.12
C GLU A 426 -24.29 17.63 -23.21
N GLU A 427 -23.47 18.23 -22.35
CA GLU A 427 -23.87 19.29 -21.41
C GLU A 427 -24.35 20.58 -22.13
N PHE A 428 -23.94 20.79 -23.38
CA PHE A 428 -24.36 21.95 -24.21
C PHE A 428 -25.71 21.74 -24.92
N GLY A 429 -26.25 20.51 -24.92
CA GLY A 429 -27.51 20.17 -25.57
C GLY A 429 -27.60 20.69 -27.01
N ALA A 430 -28.68 21.44 -27.32
CA ALA A 430 -28.94 21.94 -28.67
C ALA A 430 -27.80 22.79 -29.27
N GLN A 431 -26.96 23.43 -28.45
CA GLN A 431 -25.85 24.24 -28.95
C GLN A 431 -24.73 23.39 -29.56
N ALA A 432 -24.56 22.14 -29.11
CA ALA A 432 -23.56 21.20 -29.65
C ALA A 432 -24.02 20.52 -30.96
N LYS A 433 -25.28 20.69 -31.38
CA LYS A 433 -25.87 20.02 -32.54
C LYS A 433 -25.00 20.09 -33.82
N PRO A 434 -24.43 21.25 -34.21
CA PRO A 434 -23.59 21.32 -35.41
C PRO A 434 -22.34 20.42 -35.33
N ILE A 435 -21.71 20.34 -34.15
CA ILE A 435 -20.51 19.55 -33.91
C ILE A 435 -20.87 18.06 -33.86
N LEU A 436 -21.98 17.70 -33.21
CA LEU A 436 -22.46 16.31 -33.15
C LEU A 436 -22.84 15.78 -34.54
N GLU A 437 -23.41 16.61 -35.42
CA GLU A 437 -23.69 16.22 -36.82
C GLU A 437 -22.41 15.87 -37.58
N LYS A 438 -21.32 16.60 -37.35
CA LYS A 438 -19.99 16.29 -37.91
C LYS A 438 -19.41 15.00 -37.29
N ALA A 439 -19.54 14.83 -35.98
CA ALA A 439 -19.03 13.67 -35.25
C ALA A 439 -19.67 12.33 -35.67
N LYS A 440 -20.85 12.33 -36.32
CA LYS A 440 -21.44 11.12 -36.95
C LYS A 440 -20.58 10.50 -38.05
N GLN A 441 -19.67 11.28 -38.62
CA GLN A 441 -18.72 10.81 -39.65
C GLN A 441 -17.33 10.51 -39.07
N HIS A 442 -17.16 10.58 -37.75
CA HIS A 442 -15.89 10.30 -37.11
C HIS A 442 -15.48 8.83 -37.34
N PRO A 443 -14.18 8.54 -37.60
CA PRO A 443 -13.68 7.18 -37.87
C PRO A 443 -13.83 6.23 -36.68
N ASP A 444 -13.74 6.76 -35.45
CA ASP A 444 -13.96 6.00 -34.23
C ASP A 444 -15.45 5.65 -34.04
N LYS A 445 -15.75 4.35 -33.85
CA LYS A 445 -17.11 3.83 -33.74
C LYS A 445 -17.84 4.28 -32.47
N GLU A 446 -17.12 4.46 -31.36
CA GLU A 446 -17.70 4.86 -30.08
C GLU A 446 -18.16 6.32 -30.14
N ILE A 447 -17.34 7.18 -30.73
CA ILE A 447 -17.63 8.60 -30.93
C ILE A 447 -18.80 8.79 -31.88
N LYS A 448 -18.80 8.04 -33.00
CA LYS A 448 -19.94 8.00 -33.93
C LYS A 448 -21.23 7.58 -33.23
N GLY A 449 -21.20 6.50 -32.46
CA GLY A 449 -22.36 6.00 -31.71
C GLY A 449 -22.90 7.01 -30.70
N SER A 450 -22.01 7.64 -29.95
CA SER A 450 -22.34 8.68 -28.97
C SER A 450 -23.01 9.89 -29.62
N ALA A 451 -22.51 10.35 -30.77
CA ALA A 451 -23.09 11.47 -31.51
C ALA A 451 -24.53 11.20 -31.97
N TYR A 452 -24.81 10.00 -32.52
CA TYR A 452 -26.18 9.61 -32.89
C TYR A 452 -27.13 9.58 -31.69
N ARG A 453 -26.67 9.04 -30.56
CA ARG A 453 -27.47 8.97 -29.33
C ARG A 453 -27.84 10.37 -28.83
N MET A 454 -26.85 11.25 -28.68
CA MET A 454 -27.04 12.62 -28.18
C MET A 454 -27.95 13.45 -29.10
N LEU A 455 -27.80 13.34 -30.43
CA LEU A 455 -28.68 14.05 -31.37
C LEU A 455 -30.15 13.64 -31.24
N LYS A 456 -30.42 12.36 -30.98
CA LYS A 456 -31.78 11.86 -30.75
C LYS A 456 -32.38 12.37 -29.44
N GLU A 457 -31.56 12.67 -28.44
CA GLU A 457 -32.00 13.24 -27.15
C GLU A 457 -32.27 14.75 -27.24
N ILE A 458 -31.68 15.43 -28.23
CA ILE A 458 -31.85 16.88 -28.48
C ILE A 458 -33.09 17.17 -29.36
N GLU A 459 -33.55 16.20 -30.15
CA GLU A 459 -34.78 16.25 -30.97
C GLU A 459 -36.05 16.11 -30.12
#